data_AF-A0A2H3TT48-F1
#
_entry.id   AF-A0A2H3TT48-F1
#
_cell.length_a   1.000
_cell.length_b   1.000
_cell.length_c   1.000
_cell.angle_alpha   90.00
_cell.angle_beta   90.00
_cell.angle_gamma   90.00
#
_symmetry.space_group_name_H-M   'P 1'
#
loop_
_entity.id
_entity.type
_entity.pdbx_description
1 polymer ?
#
loop_
_entity_poly.entity_id
_entity_poly.type
_entity_poly.pdbx_seq_one_letter_code
_entity_poly.pdbx_strand_id
1 'polypeptide(L)'
;MELPEWKAALTMSQRYETIQKIQASLATTSMSEAIAIEQAAYQIASTQDEYNLACQPTSTPTPPPPQEEEEGDSGIRIGPYGNCRPVSDGVTSEVFRSGDKALKVIVTYQDIEPHNPQREAKILKGLREPCIPLLETFRDQEQRFVLVFPFMPYTLADLLANGPLPLNAVRSIFRDVLHALKDIHAQGIIHRDIKPSAILLSSPTGPAYLSDFGTAWHPELSTQSEPADDKILDIGTGPYRAIEVLFGHKSYGPEVDMWGIGVMLSEALRDPPTPIFESRAVHEDGNQLGLILSVFKTIGTPTPETWPEAKQFKVAPFELWTVFPARPWEDLLPNADPDSIGLVSSLLRYDSQRLTAEQALAHKALAVNP
;
A
#
# COMPACT_ATOMS: atom_id res chain seq x y z
N MET A 1 -27.81 9.88 18.58
CA MET A 1 -28.62 8.73 19.03
C MET A 1 -27.69 7.91 19.90
N GLU A 2 -27.97 7.81 21.20
CA GLU A 2 -27.08 7.08 22.12
C GLU A 2 -27.05 5.60 21.74
N LEU A 3 -25.85 5.00 21.77
CA LEU A 3 -25.67 3.58 21.55
C LEU A 3 -26.43 2.80 22.64
N PRO A 4 -27.16 1.74 22.31
CA PRO A 4 -27.78 0.86 23.30
C PRO A 4 -26.74 0.40 24.34
N GLU A 5 -27.08 0.44 25.63
CA GLU A 5 -26.14 0.13 26.73
C GLU A 5 -25.42 -1.21 26.55
N TRP A 6 -26.09 -2.21 25.99
CA TRP A 6 -25.50 -3.51 25.71
C TRP A 6 -24.42 -3.48 24.62
N LYS A 7 -24.54 -2.58 23.63
CA LYS A 7 -23.52 -2.38 22.58
C LYS A 7 -22.27 -1.73 23.14
N ALA A 8 -22.41 -0.86 24.14
CA ALA A 8 -21.31 -0.23 24.86
C ALA A 8 -20.64 -1.18 25.88
N ALA A 9 -21.38 -2.15 26.42
CA ALA A 9 -20.86 -3.18 27.32
C ALA A 9 -20.15 -4.34 26.59
N LEU A 10 -20.29 -4.45 25.27
CA LEU A 10 -19.70 -5.51 24.46
C LEU A 10 -18.25 -5.18 24.10
N THR A 11 -17.30 -5.89 24.71
CA THR A 11 -15.86 -5.65 24.46
C THR A 11 -15.41 -6.24 23.13
N MET A 12 -14.34 -5.67 22.55
CA MET A 12 -13.72 -6.21 21.33
C MET A 12 -13.28 -7.67 21.48
N SER A 13 -12.82 -8.06 22.67
CA SER A 13 -12.45 -9.45 22.98
C SER A 13 -13.65 -10.40 22.88
N GLN A 14 -14.81 -10.00 23.40
CA GLN A 14 -16.04 -10.80 23.35
C GLN A 14 -16.57 -10.92 21.91
N ARG A 15 -16.51 -9.85 21.14
CA ARG A 15 -16.89 -9.87 19.71
C ARG A 15 -15.99 -10.79 18.90
N TYR A 16 -14.68 -10.76 19.17
CA TYR A 16 -13.71 -11.64 18.53
C TYR A 16 -13.93 -13.12 18.86
N GLU A 17 -14.24 -13.45 20.12
CA GLU A 17 -14.63 -14.81 20.51
C GLU A 17 -15.90 -15.29 19.79
N THR A 18 -16.89 -14.41 19.59
CA THR A 18 -18.10 -14.72 18.83
C THR A 18 -17.79 -15.00 17.36
N ILE A 19 -16.94 -14.19 16.72
CA ILE A 19 -16.49 -14.39 15.34
C ILE A 19 -15.79 -15.75 15.18
N GLN A 20 -14.92 -16.12 16.13
CA GLN A 20 -14.27 -17.44 16.11
C GLN A 20 -15.26 -18.60 16.27
N LYS A 21 -16.32 -18.44 17.08
CA LYS A 21 -17.38 -19.45 17.22
C LYS A 21 -18.21 -19.59 15.94
N ILE A 22 -18.55 -18.47 15.28
CA ILE A 22 -19.23 -18.47 13.98
C ILE A 22 -18.38 -19.22 12.95
N GLN A 23 -17.09 -18.89 12.85
CA GLN A 23 -16.14 -19.53 11.95
C GLN A 23 -16.04 -21.05 12.20
N ALA A 24 -15.92 -21.48 13.46
CA ALA A 24 -15.81 -22.89 13.83
C ALA A 24 -17.08 -23.69 13.50
N SER A 25 -18.25 -23.05 13.55
CA SER A 25 -19.54 -23.72 13.35
C SER A 25 -19.95 -23.92 11.89
N LEU A 26 -19.44 -23.09 10.97
CA LEU A 26 -19.79 -23.15 9.54
C LEU A 26 -18.89 -24.08 8.72
N ALA A 27 -17.93 -24.75 9.38
CA ALA A 27 -17.09 -25.85 8.90
C ALA A 27 -16.39 -25.70 7.52
N THR A 28 -16.46 -24.55 6.83
CA THR A 28 -15.80 -24.28 5.53
C THR A 28 -15.69 -22.80 5.12
N THR A 29 -16.08 -21.81 5.95
CA THR A 29 -16.14 -20.40 5.49
C THR A 29 -14.98 -19.52 5.95
N SER A 30 -14.69 -18.50 5.13
CA SER A 30 -13.60 -17.53 5.29
C SER A 30 -13.79 -16.65 6.53
N MET A 31 -12.70 -16.20 7.16
CA MET A 31 -12.72 -15.30 8.32
C MET A 31 -13.54 -14.02 8.04
N SER A 32 -13.50 -13.53 6.79
CA SER A 32 -14.28 -12.38 6.32
C SER A 32 -15.79 -12.58 6.41
N GLU A 33 -16.29 -13.80 6.16
CA GLU A 33 -17.73 -14.08 6.26
C GLU A 33 -18.20 -14.16 7.72
N ALA A 34 -17.39 -14.72 8.61
CA ALA A 34 -17.70 -14.74 10.04
C ALA A 34 -17.76 -13.32 10.63
N ILE A 35 -16.88 -12.42 10.16
CA ILE A 35 -16.91 -10.99 10.51
C ILE A 35 -18.18 -10.34 9.97
N ALA A 36 -18.55 -10.59 8.72
CA ALA A 36 -19.76 -10.00 8.12
C ALA A 36 -21.04 -10.43 8.84
N ILE A 37 -21.13 -11.70 9.25
CA ILE A 37 -22.27 -12.24 10.00
C ILE A 37 -22.38 -11.58 11.39
N GLU A 38 -21.27 -11.49 12.13
CA GLU A 38 -21.26 -10.83 13.44
C GLU A 38 -21.58 -9.34 13.31
N GLN A 39 -21.03 -8.66 12.30
CA GLN A 39 -21.25 -7.23 12.08
C GLN A 39 -22.70 -6.94 11.69
N ALA A 40 -23.33 -7.79 10.87
CA ALA A 40 -24.76 -7.69 10.57
C ALA A 40 -25.61 -7.89 11.83
N ALA A 41 -25.30 -8.89 12.66
CA ALA A 41 -25.98 -9.13 13.92
C ALA A 41 -25.83 -7.95 14.89
N TYR A 42 -24.63 -7.37 15.00
CA TYR A 42 -24.34 -6.22 15.86
C TYR A 42 -25.09 -4.96 15.41
N GLN A 43 -25.29 -4.77 14.10
CA GLN A 43 -26.02 -3.61 13.57
C GLN A 43 -27.54 -3.75 13.76
N ILE A 44 -28.10 -4.92 13.46
CA ILE A 44 -29.55 -5.15 13.39
C ILE A 44 -30.16 -5.39 14.78
N ALA A 45 -29.43 -6.05 15.69
CA ALA A 45 -29.96 -6.40 17.00
C ALA A 45 -30.27 -5.15 17.83
N SER A 46 -31.44 -5.17 18.48
CA SER A 46 -31.87 -4.14 19.42
C SER A 46 -31.54 -4.53 20.87
N THR A 47 -31.40 -5.83 21.14
CA THR A 47 -31.01 -6.39 22.44
C THR A 47 -29.83 -7.35 22.34
N GLN A 48 -29.14 -7.60 23.47
CA GLN A 48 -28.03 -8.55 23.51
C GLN A 48 -28.47 -9.99 23.22
N ASP A 49 -29.70 -10.35 23.58
CA ASP A 49 -30.24 -11.69 23.31
C ASP A 49 -30.52 -11.91 21.82
N GLU A 50 -31.03 -10.89 21.12
CA GLU A 50 -31.19 -10.91 19.65
C GLU A 50 -29.84 -11.03 18.94
N TYR A 51 -28.82 -10.30 19.42
CA TYR A 51 -27.45 -10.40 18.91
C TYR A 51 -26.89 -11.81 19.09
N ASN A 52 -27.04 -12.39 20.29
CA ASN A 52 -26.56 -13.73 20.59
C ASN A 52 -27.27 -14.80 19.76
N LEU A 53 -28.58 -14.65 19.52
CA LEU A 53 -29.38 -15.57 18.70
C LEU A 53 -29.01 -15.48 17.22
N ALA A 54 -28.79 -14.26 16.71
CA ALA A 54 -28.35 -14.04 15.33
C ALA A 54 -26.93 -14.57 15.05
N CYS A 55 -26.08 -14.67 16.08
CA CYS A 55 -24.76 -15.25 16.00
C CYS A 55 -24.74 -16.79 16.17
N GLN A 56 -25.89 -17.44 16.39
CA GLN A 56 -25.99 -18.89 16.50
C GLN A 56 -26.34 -19.55 15.16
N PRO A 57 -25.69 -20.68 14.81
CA PRO A 57 -26.01 -21.43 13.60
C PRO A 57 -27.37 -22.14 13.77
N THR A 58 -28.40 -21.67 13.09
CA THR A 58 -29.65 -22.44 12.93
C THR A 58 -29.62 -23.22 11.61
N SER A 59 -30.01 -24.48 11.69
CA SER A 59 -30.17 -25.41 10.58
C SER A 59 -31.10 -24.86 9.49
N THR A 60 -30.57 -24.74 8.26
CA THR A 60 -31.23 -24.67 6.93
C THR A 60 -32.60 -23.98 6.82
N PRO A 61 -32.71 -22.85 6.11
CA PRO A 61 -33.94 -22.45 5.43
C PRO A 61 -33.99 -23.06 4.02
N THR A 62 -35.12 -23.70 3.71
CA THR A 62 -35.55 -24.11 2.37
C THR A 62 -35.52 -22.92 1.40
N PRO A 63 -35.04 -23.06 0.14
CA PRO A 63 -35.01 -21.95 -0.79
C PRO A 63 -36.45 -21.53 -1.17
N PRO A 64 -36.77 -20.23 -1.25
CA PRO A 64 -38.01 -19.78 -1.85
C PRO A 64 -38.00 -20.09 -3.36
N PRO A 65 -39.18 -20.19 -4.01
CA PRO A 65 -39.25 -20.40 -5.46
C PRO A 65 -38.54 -19.25 -6.18
N PRO A 66 -38.01 -19.49 -7.41
CA PRO A 66 -37.23 -18.50 -8.14
C PRO A 66 -38.09 -17.26 -8.36
N GLN A 67 -37.82 -16.21 -7.57
CA GLN A 67 -38.19 -14.87 -7.94
C GLN A 67 -37.21 -14.48 -9.03
N GLU A 68 -37.74 -14.11 -10.19
CA GLU A 68 -36.99 -13.43 -11.23
C GLU A 68 -36.16 -12.34 -10.56
N GLU A 69 -34.84 -12.42 -10.67
CA GLU A 69 -33.92 -11.40 -10.20
C GLU A 69 -34.25 -10.11 -10.98
N GLU A 70 -35.07 -9.25 -10.40
CA GLU A 70 -35.08 -7.85 -10.78
C GLU A 70 -33.69 -7.30 -10.41
N GLU A 71 -32.88 -6.96 -11.43
CA GLU A 71 -31.68 -6.15 -11.30
C GLU A 71 -32.03 -4.78 -10.70
N GLY A 72 -32.21 -4.72 -9.38
CA GLY A 72 -32.39 -3.52 -8.59
C GLY A 72 -31.06 -2.82 -8.34
N ASP A 73 -30.67 -2.00 -9.30
CA ASP A 73 -29.55 -1.04 -9.26
C ASP A 73 -29.60 -0.16 -7.97
N SER A 74 -28.80 -0.50 -6.95
CA SER A 74 -28.81 0.16 -5.64
C SER A 74 -27.41 0.50 -5.12
N GLY A 75 -26.52 1.00 -5.98
CA GLY A 75 -25.27 1.62 -5.50
C GLY A 75 -25.54 2.97 -4.84
N ILE A 76 -24.65 3.41 -3.95
CA ILE A 76 -24.80 4.70 -3.27
C ILE A 76 -24.56 5.86 -4.26
N ARG A 77 -25.11 7.03 -3.96
CA ARG A 77 -24.85 8.25 -4.75
C ARG A 77 -23.78 9.09 -4.07
N ILE A 78 -22.77 9.51 -4.81
CA ILE A 78 -21.67 10.37 -4.33
C ILE A 78 -21.56 11.57 -5.27
N GLY A 79 -22.06 12.72 -4.83
CA GLY A 79 -22.18 13.91 -5.68
C GLY A 79 -22.96 13.65 -6.99
N PRO A 80 -22.36 13.93 -8.17
CA PRO A 80 -23.01 13.67 -9.46
C PRO A 80 -22.98 12.19 -9.87
N TYR A 81 -22.20 11.34 -9.19
CA TYR A 81 -22.05 9.93 -9.53
C TYR A 81 -23.09 9.07 -8.82
N GLY A 82 -23.83 8.28 -9.59
CA GLY A 82 -24.75 7.25 -9.09
C GLY A 82 -24.09 5.86 -9.10
N ASN A 83 -24.77 4.89 -8.49
CA ASN A 83 -24.40 3.47 -8.53
C ASN A 83 -22.98 3.18 -8.04
N CYS A 84 -22.50 3.96 -7.07
CA CYS A 84 -21.17 3.79 -6.50
C CYS A 84 -21.11 2.52 -5.65
N ARG A 85 -20.13 1.67 -5.91
CA ARG A 85 -19.87 0.41 -5.18
C ARG A 85 -18.53 0.51 -4.45
N PRO A 86 -18.42 0.08 -3.19
CA PRO A 86 -17.14 0.11 -2.46
C PRO A 86 -16.11 -0.80 -3.14
N VAL A 87 -14.86 -0.34 -3.18
CA VAL A 87 -13.71 -1.06 -3.77
C VAL A 87 -12.65 -1.32 -2.72
N SER A 88 -12.28 -0.29 -1.96
CA SER A 88 -11.24 -0.38 -0.94
C SER A 88 -11.51 0.61 0.18
N ASP A 89 -11.08 0.23 1.39
CA ASP A 89 -11.00 1.08 2.56
C ASP A 89 -9.52 1.40 2.83
N GLY A 90 -9.24 2.63 3.24
CA GLY A 90 -7.91 3.10 3.60
C GLY A 90 -7.98 4.08 4.76
N VAL A 91 -6.84 4.30 5.43
CA VAL A 91 -6.75 5.08 6.69
C VAL A 91 -7.40 6.47 6.62
N THR A 92 -7.31 7.13 5.47
CA THR A 92 -7.82 8.50 5.27
C THR A 92 -8.97 8.60 4.26
N SER A 93 -9.24 7.52 3.53
CA SER A 93 -10.15 7.55 2.39
C SER A 93 -10.77 6.21 2.06
N GLU A 94 -12.01 6.24 1.62
CA GLU A 94 -12.70 5.10 1.00
C GLU A 94 -12.73 5.26 -0.52
N VAL A 95 -12.55 4.17 -1.26
CA VAL A 95 -12.58 4.17 -2.72
C VAL A 95 -13.84 3.48 -3.22
N PHE A 96 -14.59 4.15 -4.08
CA PHE A 96 -15.80 3.64 -4.73
C PHE A 96 -15.63 3.58 -6.25
N ARG A 97 -16.30 2.64 -6.89
CA ARG A 97 -16.40 2.54 -8.35
C ARG A 97 -17.77 3.01 -8.82
N SER A 98 -17.81 3.88 -9.82
CA SER A 98 -19.01 4.24 -10.60
C SER A 98 -18.67 4.11 -12.08
N GLY A 99 -19.19 3.07 -12.74
CA GLY A 99 -18.87 2.78 -14.15
C GLY A 99 -17.37 2.54 -14.39
N ASP A 100 -16.76 3.42 -15.18
CA ASP A 100 -15.33 3.45 -15.53
C ASP A 100 -14.53 4.46 -14.68
N LYS A 101 -15.11 4.93 -13.56
CA LYS A 101 -14.52 5.91 -12.64
C LYS A 101 -14.31 5.32 -11.25
N ALA A 102 -13.21 5.72 -10.62
CA ALA A 102 -12.92 5.50 -9.21
C ALA A 102 -13.03 6.83 -8.44
N LEU A 103 -13.72 6.82 -7.32
CA LEU A 103 -13.93 7.97 -6.45
C LEU A 103 -13.22 7.71 -5.12
N LYS A 104 -12.13 8.44 -4.85
CA LYS A 104 -11.47 8.46 -3.54
C LYS A 104 -12.16 9.50 -2.68
N VAL A 105 -12.97 9.05 -1.73
CA VAL A 105 -13.73 9.87 -0.80
C VAL A 105 -12.93 10.02 0.48
N ILE A 106 -12.58 11.25 0.86
CA ILE A 106 -11.85 11.52 2.09
C ILE A 106 -12.83 11.44 3.27
N VAL A 107 -12.58 10.48 4.18
CA VAL A 107 -13.48 10.18 5.31
C VAL A 107 -12.95 10.71 6.65
N THR A 108 -11.65 10.99 6.74
CA THR A 108 -11.03 11.45 7.98
C THR A 108 -11.06 12.98 8.08
N TYR A 109 -11.58 13.49 9.20
CA TYR A 109 -11.67 14.93 9.49
C TYR A 109 -10.45 15.49 10.22
N GLN A 110 -9.55 14.63 10.69
CA GLN A 110 -8.30 15.01 11.35
C GLN A 110 -7.13 14.97 10.37
N ASP A 111 -6.24 15.95 10.49
CA ASP A 111 -4.97 15.96 9.78
C ASP A 111 -4.11 14.81 10.31
N ILE A 112 -3.96 13.76 9.49
CA ILE A 112 -3.03 12.66 9.74
C ILE A 112 -1.79 12.95 8.92
N GLU A 113 -0.79 13.60 9.51
CA GLU A 113 0.51 13.78 8.87
C GLU A 113 1.10 12.44 8.41
N PRO A 114 1.70 12.34 7.21
CA PRO A 114 1.91 13.39 6.19
C PRO A 114 0.74 13.53 5.18
N HIS A 115 -0.38 12.85 5.38
CA HIS A 115 -1.50 12.84 4.43
C HIS A 115 -2.16 14.22 4.32
N ASN A 116 -2.24 14.73 3.10
CA ASN A 116 -2.91 16.00 2.81
C ASN A 116 -3.67 15.91 1.48
N PRO A 117 -4.99 15.65 1.51
CA PRO A 117 -5.77 15.46 0.28
C PRO A 117 -5.79 16.66 -0.66
N GLN A 118 -5.76 17.90 -0.12
CA GLN A 118 -5.74 19.10 -0.94
C GLN A 118 -4.39 19.28 -1.64
N ARG A 119 -3.29 18.91 -0.98
CA ARG A 119 -1.95 18.86 -1.58
C ARG A 119 -1.87 17.75 -2.61
N GLU A 120 -2.37 16.55 -2.32
CA GLU A 120 -2.46 15.43 -3.26
C GLU A 120 -3.14 15.88 -4.56
N ALA A 121 -4.32 16.51 -4.47
CA ALA A 121 -5.03 17.03 -5.63
C ALA A 121 -4.25 18.11 -6.41
N LYS A 122 -3.48 18.97 -5.73
CA LYS A 122 -2.64 19.98 -6.39
C LYS A 122 -1.44 19.36 -7.09
N ILE A 123 -0.79 18.37 -6.48
CA ILE A 123 0.33 17.63 -7.06
C ILE A 123 -0.16 16.92 -8.32
N LEU A 124 -1.22 16.11 -8.20
CA LEU A 124 -1.78 15.31 -9.30
C LEU A 124 -2.17 16.13 -10.53
N LYS A 125 -2.66 17.37 -10.36
CA LYS A 125 -2.99 18.27 -11.48
C LYS A 125 -1.78 18.62 -12.37
N GLY A 126 -0.56 18.54 -11.84
CA GLY A 126 0.67 18.80 -12.58
C GLY A 126 1.31 17.56 -13.20
N LEU A 127 0.82 16.36 -12.88
CA LEU A 127 1.44 15.12 -13.31
C LEU A 127 0.90 14.65 -14.67
N ARG A 128 1.66 13.77 -15.32
CA ARG A 128 1.35 13.16 -16.61
C ARG A 128 1.42 11.66 -16.51
N GLU A 129 0.87 10.97 -17.49
CA GLU A 129 1.07 9.52 -17.62
C GLU A 129 2.57 9.19 -17.65
N PRO A 130 3.03 8.14 -16.95
CA PRO A 130 2.23 7.08 -16.31
C PRO A 130 1.86 7.32 -14.82
N CYS A 131 1.73 8.55 -14.34
CA CYS A 131 0.96 8.81 -13.11
C CYS A 131 -0.55 8.75 -13.39
N ILE A 132 -1.34 8.27 -12.42
CA ILE A 132 -2.81 8.21 -12.56
C ILE A 132 -3.37 9.62 -12.78
N PRO A 133 -4.18 9.87 -13.83
CA PRO A 133 -4.70 11.19 -14.09
C PRO A 133 -5.85 11.51 -13.14
N LEU A 134 -5.77 12.66 -12.47
CA LEU A 134 -6.87 13.22 -11.70
C LEU A 134 -7.86 13.88 -12.65
N LEU A 135 -9.07 13.33 -12.77
CA LEU A 135 -10.09 13.80 -13.69
C LEU A 135 -10.79 15.04 -13.16
N GLU A 136 -11.20 15.00 -11.89
CA GLU A 136 -11.83 16.13 -11.22
C GLU A 136 -11.79 16.00 -9.69
N THR A 137 -12.19 17.07 -9.01
CA THR A 137 -12.37 17.10 -7.56
C THR A 137 -13.65 17.85 -7.22
N PHE A 138 -14.42 17.36 -6.25
CA PHE A 138 -15.63 18.04 -5.78
C PHE A 138 -15.87 17.78 -4.28
N ARG A 139 -16.91 18.40 -3.72
CA ARG A 139 -17.45 18.06 -2.40
C ARG A 139 -18.81 17.39 -2.57
N ASP A 140 -18.99 16.23 -1.95
CA ASP A 140 -20.24 15.48 -2.05
C ASP A 140 -21.36 16.08 -1.19
N GLN A 141 -22.49 15.37 -1.07
CA GLN A 141 -23.65 15.82 -0.28
C GLN A 141 -23.32 16.00 1.21
N GLU A 142 -22.33 15.27 1.71
CA GLU A 142 -21.87 15.31 3.11
C GLU A 142 -20.68 16.27 3.31
N GLN A 143 -20.37 17.09 2.29
CA GLN A 143 -19.21 18.00 2.27
C GLN A 143 -17.84 17.31 2.34
N ARG A 144 -17.77 15.99 2.10
CA ARG A 144 -16.51 15.25 2.01
C ARG A 144 -15.79 15.63 0.74
N PHE A 145 -14.46 15.76 0.80
CA PHE A 145 -13.65 16.03 -0.38
C PHE A 145 -13.48 14.74 -1.19
N VAL A 146 -13.70 14.81 -2.50
CA VAL A 146 -13.68 13.64 -3.39
C VAL A 146 -12.73 13.91 -4.56
N LEU A 147 -11.84 12.95 -4.84
CA LEU A 147 -10.98 12.92 -6.02
C LEU A 147 -11.49 11.83 -6.97
N VAL A 148 -11.60 12.15 -8.26
CA VAL A 148 -12.10 11.23 -9.29
C VAL A 148 -10.98 10.83 -10.24
N PHE A 149 -10.85 9.53 -10.47
CA PHE A 149 -9.84 8.91 -11.31
C PHE A 149 -10.48 7.96 -12.34
N PRO A 150 -9.77 7.56 -13.41
CA PRO A 150 -10.15 6.38 -14.16
C PRO A 150 -10.11 5.14 -13.25
N PHE A 151 -11.09 4.26 -13.38
CA PHE A 151 -11.06 2.98 -12.67
C PHE A 151 -10.08 2.02 -13.33
N MET A 152 -9.13 1.50 -12.53
CA MET A 152 -8.20 0.45 -12.95
C MET A 152 -8.64 -0.87 -12.30
N PRO A 153 -8.86 -1.94 -13.08
CA PRO A 153 -9.39 -3.21 -12.56
C PRO A 153 -8.38 -4.04 -11.76
N TYR A 154 -7.08 -3.74 -11.82
CA TYR A 154 -6.04 -4.49 -11.13
C TYR A 154 -5.09 -3.57 -10.38
N THR A 155 -4.56 -4.05 -9.26
CA THR A 155 -3.33 -3.54 -8.65
C THR A 155 -2.20 -4.55 -8.81
N LEU A 156 -0.93 -4.11 -8.71
CA LEU A 156 0.19 -5.05 -8.68
C LEU A 156 0.10 -5.97 -7.44
N ALA A 157 -0.47 -5.50 -6.33
CA ALA A 157 -0.74 -6.33 -5.15
C ALA A 157 -1.65 -7.52 -5.49
N ASP A 158 -2.75 -7.28 -6.20
CA ASP A 158 -3.69 -8.34 -6.61
C ASP A 158 -3.01 -9.36 -7.53
N LEU A 159 -2.17 -8.87 -8.44
CA LEU A 159 -1.44 -9.73 -9.38
C LEU A 159 -0.43 -10.62 -8.67
N LEU A 160 0.36 -10.06 -7.74
CA LEU A 160 1.35 -10.81 -6.97
C LEU A 160 0.70 -11.82 -6.00
N ALA A 161 -0.46 -11.48 -5.43
CA ALA A 161 -1.24 -12.39 -4.59
C ALA A 161 -1.75 -13.63 -5.36
N ASN A 162 -1.96 -13.51 -6.67
CA ASN A 162 -2.38 -14.60 -7.55
C ASN A 162 -1.22 -15.48 -8.05
N GLY A 163 0.03 -15.12 -7.75
CA GLY A 163 1.22 -15.91 -8.09
C GLY A 163 2.27 -15.12 -8.88
N PRO A 164 3.36 -15.80 -9.30
CA PRO A 164 4.46 -15.17 -10.01
C PRO A 164 4.02 -14.62 -11.37
N LEU A 165 4.58 -13.47 -11.74
CA LEU A 165 4.29 -12.81 -13.01
C LEU A 165 5.32 -13.21 -14.08
N PRO A 166 4.91 -13.30 -15.37
CA PRO A 166 5.87 -13.46 -16.46
C PRO A 166 6.88 -12.32 -16.44
N LEU A 167 8.16 -12.63 -16.63
CA LEU A 167 9.25 -11.65 -16.57
C LEU A 167 9.04 -10.44 -17.52
N ASN A 168 8.44 -10.67 -18.69
CA ASN A 168 8.10 -9.59 -19.62
C ASN A 168 7.06 -8.63 -19.05
N ALA A 169 6.07 -9.13 -18.31
CA ALA A 169 5.08 -8.31 -17.61
C ALA A 169 5.76 -7.50 -16.49
N VAL A 170 6.61 -8.14 -15.68
CA VAL A 170 7.41 -7.46 -14.65
C VAL A 170 8.22 -6.32 -15.27
N ARG A 171 8.99 -6.60 -16.33
CA ARG A 171 9.78 -5.56 -17.03
C ARG A 171 8.93 -4.42 -17.56
N SER A 172 7.75 -4.71 -18.12
CA SER A 172 6.85 -3.67 -18.63
C SER A 172 6.31 -2.79 -17.51
N ILE A 173 5.79 -3.40 -16.45
CA ILE A 173 5.22 -2.70 -15.29
C ILE A 173 6.26 -1.79 -14.64
N PHE A 174 7.46 -2.33 -14.36
CA PHE A 174 8.50 -1.55 -13.71
C PHE A 174 9.07 -0.45 -14.61
N ARG A 175 9.06 -0.62 -15.94
CA ARG A 175 9.42 0.45 -16.87
C ARG A 175 8.43 1.61 -16.80
N ASP A 176 7.13 1.33 -16.80
CA ASP A 176 6.09 2.36 -16.66
C ASP A 176 6.25 3.10 -15.31
N VAL A 177 6.39 2.37 -14.20
CA VAL A 177 6.56 2.97 -12.87
C VAL A 177 7.84 3.80 -12.78
N LEU A 178 8.96 3.34 -13.35
CA LEU A 178 10.21 4.11 -13.35
C LEU A 178 10.13 5.34 -14.25
N HIS A 179 9.35 5.32 -15.33
CA HIS A 179 9.06 6.54 -16.10
C HIS A 179 8.27 7.56 -15.28
N ALA A 180 7.23 7.13 -14.55
CA ALA A 180 6.51 8.01 -13.62
C ALA A 180 7.47 8.61 -12.58
N LEU A 181 8.30 7.77 -11.95
CA LEU A 181 9.26 8.23 -10.95
C LEU A 181 10.28 9.21 -11.52
N LYS A 182 10.84 8.92 -12.70
CA LYS A 182 11.75 9.84 -13.40
C LYS A 182 11.13 11.22 -13.55
N ASP A 183 9.87 11.29 -13.98
CA ASP A 183 9.19 12.56 -14.26
C ASP A 183 8.85 13.34 -12.99
N ILE A 184 8.43 12.67 -11.91
CA ILE A 184 8.14 13.36 -10.64
C ILE A 184 9.43 13.75 -9.90
N HIS A 185 10.47 12.91 -9.94
CA HIS A 185 11.77 13.17 -9.32
C HIS A 185 12.50 14.34 -9.99
N ALA A 186 12.35 14.51 -11.31
CA ALA A 186 12.87 15.67 -12.03
C ALA A 186 12.23 17.00 -11.58
N GLN A 187 11.03 16.94 -10.98
CA GLN A 187 10.34 18.09 -10.39
C GLN A 187 10.63 18.23 -8.88
N GLY A 188 11.48 17.38 -8.31
CA GLY A 188 11.79 17.32 -6.88
C GLY A 188 10.68 16.73 -6.01
N ILE A 189 9.64 16.15 -6.62
CA ILE A 189 8.54 15.49 -5.90
C ILE A 189 9.02 14.11 -5.44
N ILE A 190 8.70 13.74 -4.20
CA ILE A 190 8.99 12.43 -3.62
C ILE A 190 7.65 11.75 -3.32
N HIS A 191 7.44 10.53 -3.82
CA HIS A 191 6.17 9.81 -3.66
C HIS A 191 5.94 9.37 -2.22
N ARG A 192 6.99 8.83 -1.56
CA ARG A 192 7.06 8.42 -0.14
C ARG A 192 6.24 7.19 0.27
N ASP A 193 5.41 6.64 -0.61
CA ASP A 193 4.68 5.39 -0.34
C ASP A 193 4.64 4.41 -1.53
N ILE A 194 5.82 4.05 -2.04
CA ILE A 194 5.94 3.04 -3.11
C ILE A 194 5.69 1.65 -2.55
N LYS A 195 4.65 0.98 -3.08
CA LYS A 195 4.22 -0.39 -2.72
C LYS A 195 3.33 -0.99 -3.83
N PRO A 196 3.12 -2.32 -3.87
CA PRO A 196 2.31 -2.95 -4.92
C PRO A 196 0.89 -2.40 -5.06
N SER A 197 0.21 -2.01 -3.98
CA SER A 197 -1.14 -1.46 -4.06
C SER A 197 -1.22 -0.03 -4.62
N ALA A 198 -0.09 0.68 -4.67
CA ALA A 198 0.00 2.00 -5.31
C ALA A 198 0.19 1.89 -6.84
N ILE A 199 0.44 0.69 -7.38
CA ILE A 199 0.63 0.46 -8.81
C ILE A 199 -0.68 -0.11 -9.39
N LEU A 200 -1.41 0.72 -10.13
CA LEU A 200 -2.67 0.36 -10.76
C LEU A 200 -2.44 -0.10 -12.20
N LEU A 201 -3.22 -1.05 -12.71
CA LEU A 201 -3.08 -1.54 -14.08
C LEU A 201 -4.43 -1.66 -14.79
N SER A 202 -4.44 -1.29 -16.08
CA SER A 202 -5.60 -1.47 -16.94
C SER A 202 -5.78 -2.92 -17.40
N SER A 203 -4.71 -3.71 -17.41
CA SER A 203 -4.71 -5.15 -17.68
C SER A 203 -3.62 -5.85 -16.86
N PRO A 204 -3.66 -7.19 -16.70
CA PRO A 204 -2.62 -7.93 -15.95
C PRO A 204 -1.19 -7.75 -16.48
N THR A 205 -1.01 -7.25 -17.71
CA THR A 205 0.29 -6.99 -18.32
C THR A 205 0.55 -5.50 -18.56
N GLY A 206 -0.30 -4.61 -18.04
CA GLY A 206 -0.20 -3.16 -18.17
C GLY A 206 -1.12 -2.52 -19.23
N PRO A 207 -0.94 -1.22 -19.54
CA PRO A 207 -0.02 -0.28 -18.88
C PRO A 207 -0.23 -0.15 -17.37
N ALA A 208 0.85 0.15 -16.66
CA ALA A 208 0.83 0.41 -15.22
C ALA A 208 0.86 1.91 -14.91
N TYR A 209 0.18 2.32 -13.84
CA TYR A 209 0.06 3.70 -13.41
C TYR A 209 0.44 3.86 -11.95
N LEU A 210 1.29 4.83 -11.65
CA LEU A 210 1.62 5.22 -10.27
C LEU A 210 0.47 6.03 -9.67
N SER A 211 0.00 5.63 -8.49
CA SER A 211 -1.13 6.23 -7.78
C SER A 211 -0.82 6.46 -6.30
N ASP A 212 -1.76 7.10 -5.59
CA ASP A 212 -1.71 7.39 -4.15
C ASP A 212 -0.60 8.38 -3.73
N PHE A 213 -0.77 9.63 -4.19
CA PHE A 213 0.10 10.76 -3.83
C PHE A 213 -0.29 11.40 -2.49
N GLY A 214 -1.08 10.72 -1.67
CA GLY A 214 -1.59 11.22 -0.39
C GLY A 214 -0.48 11.64 0.56
N THR A 215 0.63 10.91 0.55
CA THR A 215 1.81 11.19 1.37
C THR A 215 2.90 11.95 0.62
N ALA A 216 2.74 12.34 -0.65
CA ALA A 216 3.84 12.90 -1.42
C ALA A 216 4.41 14.22 -0.86
N TRP A 217 5.72 14.40 -0.97
CA TRP A 217 6.40 15.66 -0.66
C TRP A 217 6.68 16.46 -1.93
N HIS A 218 6.38 17.76 -1.93
CA HIS A 218 6.60 18.64 -3.07
C HIS A 218 7.39 19.88 -2.62
N PRO A 219 8.43 20.30 -3.37
CA PRO A 219 9.37 21.35 -2.95
C PRO A 219 8.72 22.72 -2.71
N GLU A 220 7.64 23.03 -3.42
CA GLU A 220 6.88 24.28 -3.20
C GLU A 220 5.65 24.10 -2.29
N LEU A 221 4.88 23.02 -2.45
CA LEU A 221 3.62 22.81 -1.73
C LEU A 221 3.77 22.23 -0.31
N SER A 222 4.91 21.59 -0.01
CA SER A 222 5.17 20.97 1.30
C SER A 222 6.09 21.80 2.17
N THR A 223 7.08 22.50 1.61
CA THR A 223 8.17 23.16 2.37
C THR A 223 7.71 24.10 3.48
N GLN A 224 6.55 24.74 3.37
CA GLN A 224 6.02 25.60 4.42
C GLN A 224 5.61 24.84 5.69
N SER A 225 5.05 23.63 5.56
CA SER A 225 4.63 22.80 6.69
C SER A 225 5.66 21.73 7.04
N GLU A 226 6.49 21.35 6.07
CA GLU A 226 7.44 20.24 6.15
C GLU A 226 8.72 20.61 5.39
N PRO A 227 9.68 21.30 6.05
CA PRO A 227 10.93 21.74 5.45
C PRO A 227 11.76 20.59 4.87
N ALA A 228 12.61 20.88 3.88
CA ALA A 228 13.39 19.87 3.17
C ALA A 228 14.42 19.14 4.05
N ASP A 229 14.88 19.76 5.13
CA ASP A 229 15.84 19.20 6.08
C ASP A 229 15.19 18.58 7.33
N ASP A 230 13.87 18.76 7.51
CA ASP A 230 13.10 18.28 8.66
C ASP A 230 11.82 17.54 8.22
N LYS A 231 11.95 16.61 7.26
CA LYS A 231 10.80 15.84 6.76
C LYS A 231 10.28 14.83 7.79
N ILE A 232 8.99 14.52 7.68
CA ILE A 232 8.26 13.52 8.46
C ILE A 232 8.86 12.14 8.17
N LEU A 233 9.09 11.38 9.24
CA LEU A 233 9.69 10.05 9.13
C LEU A 233 8.64 8.96 8.95
N ASP A 234 7.38 9.19 9.32
CA ASP A 234 6.31 8.19 9.21
C ASP A 234 5.75 8.07 7.78
N ILE A 235 6.63 7.59 6.91
CA ILE A 235 6.38 7.33 5.49
C ILE A 235 6.80 5.90 5.15
N GLY A 236 6.31 5.40 4.02
CA GLY A 236 6.56 4.05 3.54
C GLY A 236 5.80 2.98 4.34
N THR A 237 5.22 2.03 3.61
CA THR A 237 4.43 0.94 4.21
C THR A 237 5.28 -0.30 4.44
N GLY A 238 5.31 -0.81 5.68
CA GLY A 238 5.89 -2.13 6.01
C GLY A 238 7.28 -2.38 5.39
N PRO A 239 7.45 -3.45 4.59
CA PRO A 239 8.77 -3.85 4.08
C PRO A 239 9.36 -2.91 3.01
N TYR A 240 8.57 -1.99 2.45
CA TYR A 240 9.03 -1.04 1.41
C TYR A 240 9.65 0.23 2.01
N ARG A 241 9.61 0.40 3.34
CA ARG A 241 10.15 1.58 4.02
C ARG A 241 11.67 1.64 3.90
N ALA A 242 12.19 2.77 3.44
CA ALA A 242 13.61 2.98 3.21
C ALA A 242 14.42 2.98 4.51
N ILE A 243 15.62 2.40 4.45
CA ILE A 243 16.44 2.17 5.65
C ILE A 243 16.94 3.47 6.28
N GLU A 244 17.27 4.50 5.50
CA GLU A 244 17.64 5.83 5.99
C GLU A 244 16.53 6.47 6.84
N VAL A 245 15.26 6.25 6.46
CA VAL A 245 14.09 6.73 7.20
C VAL A 245 13.96 5.99 8.53
N LEU A 246 14.23 4.67 8.55
CA LEU A 246 14.22 3.84 9.76
C LEU A 246 15.31 4.27 10.76
N PHE A 247 16.41 4.86 10.29
CA PHE A 247 17.45 5.47 11.11
C PHE A 247 17.22 6.97 11.41
N GLY A 248 16.05 7.49 11.08
CA GLY A 248 15.63 8.84 11.43
C GLY A 248 16.32 9.95 10.62
N HIS A 249 16.85 9.63 9.44
CA HIS A 249 17.36 10.65 8.53
C HIS A 249 16.19 11.47 7.98
N LYS A 250 16.13 12.77 8.29
CA LYS A 250 15.02 13.65 7.89
C LYS A 250 15.26 14.46 6.61
N SER A 251 16.49 14.48 6.11
CA SER A 251 16.85 15.20 4.88
C SER A 251 16.80 14.28 3.64
N TYR A 252 16.03 13.19 3.72
CA TYR A 252 15.91 12.21 2.65
C TYR A 252 15.34 12.84 1.36
N GLY A 253 15.73 12.28 0.22
CA GLY A 253 15.33 12.67 -1.11
C GLY A 253 14.58 11.57 -1.87
N PRO A 254 14.54 11.66 -3.21
CA PRO A 254 13.92 10.68 -4.11
C PRO A 254 14.41 9.23 -3.96
N GLU A 255 15.59 9.03 -3.36
CA GLU A 255 16.17 7.71 -3.14
C GLU A 255 15.27 6.78 -2.31
N VAL A 256 14.40 7.32 -1.45
CA VAL A 256 13.45 6.50 -0.65
C VAL A 256 12.44 5.77 -1.54
N ASP A 257 12.02 6.39 -2.64
CA ASP A 257 11.13 5.75 -3.62
C ASP A 257 11.87 4.64 -4.35
N MET A 258 13.14 4.87 -4.68
CA MET A 258 13.98 3.89 -5.37
C MET A 258 14.25 2.64 -4.52
N TRP A 259 14.36 2.80 -3.19
CA TRP A 259 14.39 1.65 -2.28
C TRP A 259 13.10 0.84 -2.36
N GLY A 260 11.94 1.51 -2.30
CA GLY A 260 10.64 0.87 -2.44
C GLY A 260 10.51 0.09 -3.75
N ILE A 261 10.99 0.65 -4.86
CA ILE A 261 11.07 -0.04 -6.15
C ILE A 261 11.97 -1.28 -6.08
N GLY A 262 13.14 -1.20 -5.45
CA GLY A 262 14.03 -2.34 -5.27
C GLY A 262 13.36 -3.50 -4.53
N VAL A 263 12.63 -3.20 -3.45
CA VAL A 263 11.87 -4.19 -2.67
C VAL A 263 10.75 -4.78 -3.52
N MET A 264 9.93 -3.93 -4.16
CA MET A 264 8.81 -4.37 -4.99
C MET A 264 9.26 -5.21 -6.20
N LEU A 265 10.38 -4.86 -6.83
CA LEU A 265 10.95 -5.62 -7.95
C LEU A 265 11.45 -6.98 -7.47
N SER A 266 12.14 -7.02 -6.34
CA SER A 266 12.61 -8.28 -5.75
C SER A 266 11.45 -9.22 -5.41
N GLU A 267 10.33 -8.69 -4.92
CA GLU A 267 9.11 -9.45 -4.65
C GLU A 267 8.51 -10.04 -5.92
N ALA A 268 8.40 -9.23 -6.98
CA ALA A 268 7.86 -9.66 -8.27
C ALA A 268 8.72 -10.71 -8.98
N LEU A 269 10.00 -10.83 -8.62
CA LEU A 269 10.94 -11.82 -9.16
C LEU A 269 11.01 -13.12 -8.35
N ARG A 270 10.31 -13.21 -7.21
CA ARG A 270 10.31 -14.39 -6.34
C ARG A 270 9.11 -15.30 -6.61
N ASP A 271 9.31 -16.59 -6.34
CA ASP A 271 8.26 -17.61 -6.44
C ASP A 271 8.22 -18.42 -5.13
N PRO A 272 7.16 -18.29 -4.30
CA PRO A 272 6.04 -17.35 -4.46
C PRO A 272 6.47 -15.88 -4.24
N PRO A 273 5.72 -14.90 -4.81
CA PRO A 273 5.98 -13.49 -4.57
C PRO A 273 5.93 -13.15 -3.09
N THR A 274 7.05 -12.67 -2.57
CA THR A 274 7.19 -12.28 -1.16
C THR A 274 8.20 -11.15 -1.03
N PRO A 275 7.95 -10.13 -0.20
CA PRO A 275 8.92 -9.06 0.05
C PRO A 275 10.25 -9.61 0.55
N ILE A 276 11.36 -9.06 0.06
CA ILE A 276 12.71 -9.52 0.43
C ILE A 276 13.06 -9.23 1.89
N PHE A 277 12.43 -8.20 2.46
CA PHE A 277 12.55 -7.86 3.87
C PHE A 277 11.26 -8.22 4.61
N GLU A 278 11.40 -8.85 5.76
CA GLU A 278 10.29 -9.24 6.63
C GLU A 278 9.95 -8.10 7.60
N SER A 279 8.71 -7.60 7.52
CA SER A 279 8.11 -6.72 8.52
C SER A 279 7.16 -7.57 9.37
N ARG A 280 7.59 -7.97 10.58
CA ARG A 280 6.75 -8.80 11.47
C ARG A 280 5.61 -7.94 12.02
N ALA A 281 4.39 -8.48 12.01
CA ALA A 281 3.27 -7.88 12.73
C ALA A 281 3.47 -8.07 14.23
N VAL A 282 3.88 -7.02 14.92
CA VAL A 282 3.77 -6.94 16.39
C VAL A 282 3.17 -5.58 16.70
N HIS A 283 2.02 -5.61 17.37
CA HIS A 283 1.24 -4.45 17.78
C HIS A 283 2.14 -3.42 18.47
N GLU A 284 2.11 -2.19 17.94
CA GLU A 284 2.66 -0.93 18.49
C GLU A 284 4.18 -0.92 18.77
N ASP A 285 4.87 0.03 18.14
CA ASP A 285 6.29 0.41 18.27
C ASP A 285 7.39 -0.62 17.90
N GLY A 286 7.08 -1.93 17.83
CA GLY A 286 8.06 -3.01 17.60
C GLY A 286 8.42 -3.35 16.14
N ASN A 287 7.77 -2.74 15.14
CA ASN A 287 7.89 -3.15 13.73
C ASN A 287 9.20 -2.68 13.06
N GLN A 288 9.65 -1.45 13.35
CA GLN A 288 10.80 -0.85 12.66
C GLN A 288 12.12 -1.57 12.94
N LEU A 289 12.37 -1.97 14.20
CA LEU A 289 13.58 -2.71 14.55
C LEU A 289 13.59 -4.12 13.91
N GLY A 290 12.43 -4.76 13.84
CA GLY A 290 12.28 -6.04 13.15
C GLY A 290 12.65 -5.93 11.66
N LEU A 291 12.18 -4.87 11.01
CA LEU A 291 12.51 -4.58 9.62
C LEU A 291 14.01 -4.25 9.44
N ILE A 292 14.59 -3.42 10.30
CA ILE A 292 16.04 -3.12 10.30
C ILE A 292 16.85 -4.42 10.40
N LEU A 293 16.50 -5.30 11.35
CA LEU A 293 17.18 -6.58 11.53
C LEU A 293 17.00 -7.49 10.30
N SER A 294 15.85 -7.46 9.65
CA SER A 294 15.62 -8.20 8.40
C SER A 294 16.51 -7.70 7.27
N VAL A 295 16.63 -6.37 7.10
CA VAL A 295 17.54 -5.75 6.12
C VAL A 295 18.98 -6.19 6.39
N PHE A 296 19.45 -6.10 7.63
CA PHE A 296 20.82 -6.50 7.99
C PHE A 296 21.10 -7.99 7.76
N LYS A 297 20.16 -8.87 8.09
CA LYS A 297 20.29 -10.31 7.83
C LYS A 297 20.27 -10.66 6.33
N THR A 298 19.76 -9.75 5.50
CA THR A 298 19.58 -9.97 4.07
C THR A 298 20.76 -9.41 3.27
N ILE A 299 20.99 -8.10 3.35
CA ILE A 299 22.03 -7.40 2.57
C ILE A 299 23.27 -7.03 3.40
N GLY A 300 23.35 -7.52 4.64
CA GLY A 300 24.49 -7.35 5.55
C GLY A 300 24.38 -6.11 6.45
N THR A 301 25.07 -6.11 7.58
CA THR A 301 25.17 -4.93 8.46
C THR A 301 26.00 -3.83 7.79
N PRO A 302 25.54 -2.57 7.74
CA PRO A 302 26.27 -1.48 7.12
C PRO A 302 27.56 -1.16 7.91
N THR A 303 28.59 -0.72 7.20
CA THR A 303 29.84 -0.23 7.78
C THR A 303 30.05 1.24 7.39
N PRO A 304 30.97 1.95 8.05
CA PRO A 304 31.38 3.31 7.68
C PRO A 304 31.80 3.48 6.21
N GLU A 305 32.15 2.40 5.53
CA GLU A 305 32.54 2.36 4.11
C GLU A 305 31.35 2.06 3.19
N THR A 306 30.44 1.17 3.61
CA THR A 306 29.25 0.82 2.79
C THR A 306 28.10 1.79 2.94
N TRP A 307 28.08 2.58 4.02
CA TRP A 307 27.11 3.66 4.22
C TRP A 307 27.76 4.92 4.83
N PRO A 308 28.63 5.64 4.10
CA PRO A 308 29.36 6.78 4.62
C PRO A 308 28.47 7.90 5.19
N GLU A 309 27.31 8.11 4.60
CA GLU A 309 26.33 9.15 4.96
C GLU A 309 25.76 8.93 6.37
N ALA A 310 25.62 7.67 6.80
CA ALA A 310 25.07 7.33 8.10
C ALA A 310 25.98 7.70 9.29
N LYS A 311 27.23 8.12 9.03
CA LYS A 311 28.11 8.74 10.06
C LYS A 311 27.53 10.04 10.62
N GLN A 312 26.70 10.72 9.85
CA GLN A 312 26.10 11.99 10.23
C GLN A 312 24.72 11.81 10.88
N PHE A 313 24.22 10.58 10.95
CA PHE A 313 22.92 10.31 11.54
C PHE A 313 22.99 10.44 13.05
N LYS A 314 21.87 10.85 13.66
CA LYS A 314 21.77 10.98 15.12
C LYS A 314 22.04 9.65 15.84
N VAL A 315 21.66 8.54 15.21
CA VAL A 315 21.92 7.17 15.68
C VAL A 315 22.64 6.43 14.55
N ALA A 316 23.95 6.28 14.67
CA ALA A 316 24.75 5.60 13.65
C ALA A 316 24.53 4.07 13.71
N PRO A 317 24.36 3.40 12.55
CA PRO A 317 24.07 1.96 12.50
C PRO A 317 25.30 1.05 12.67
N PHE A 318 26.46 1.59 13.07
CA PHE A 318 27.75 0.88 13.03
C PHE A 318 28.13 0.16 14.32
N GLU A 319 27.66 0.63 15.47
CA GLU A 319 28.06 0.12 16.80
C GLU A 319 27.14 -1.01 17.29
N LEU A 320 26.77 -1.92 16.39
CA LEU A 320 25.89 -3.04 16.70
C LEU A 320 26.71 -4.24 17.21
N TRP A 321 26.26 -4.83 18.32
CA TRP A 321 26.88 -6.01 18.92
C TRP A 321 26.85 -7.25 18.01
N THR A 322 25.98 -7.27 17.01
CA THR A 322 25.84 -8.38 16.06
C THR A 322 26.00 -7.86 14.64
N VAL A 323 27.00 -8.41 13.94
CA VAL A 323 27.28 -8.12 12.53
C VAL A 323 26.78 -9.30 11.70
N PHE A 324 25.98 -9.01 10.67
CA PHE A 324 25.46 -9.99 9.73
C PHE A 324 26.21 -9.86 8.40
N PRO A 325 26.76 -10.96 7.84
CA PRO A 325 27.32 -10.93 6.49
C PRO A 325 26.20 -10.77 5.46
N ALA A 326 26.49 -10.08 4.36
CA ALA A 326 25.57 -9.99 3.23
C ALA A 326 25.38 -11.38 2.60
N ARG A 327 24.13 -11.72 2.27
CA ARG A 327 23.83 -12.94 1.51
C ARG A 327 24.10 -12.69 0.02
N PRO A 328 24.60 -13.68 -0.72
CA PRO A 328 24.70 -13.58 -2.18
C PRO A 328 23.33 -13.30 -2.81
N TRP A 329 23.27 -12.43 -3.82
CA TRP A 329 22.00 -12.08 -4.46
C TRP A 329 21.39 -13.24 -5.25
N GLU A 330 22.24 -14.15 -5.74
CA GLU A 330 21.85 -15.39 -6.40
C GLU A 330 21.10 -16.33 -5.44
N ASP A 331 21.43 -16.30 -4.15
CA ASP A 331 20.71 -17.06 -3.12
C ASP A 331 19.39 -16.38 -2.70
N LEU A 332 19.33 -15.05 -2.85
CA LEU A 332 18.14 -14.24 -2.52
C LEU A 332 17.10 -14.31 -3.65
N LEU A 333 17.55 -14.37 -4.90
CA LEU A 333 16.73 -14.37 -6.12
C LEU A 333 17.14 -15.53 -7.05
N PRO A 334 16.98 -16.80 -6.63
CA PRO A 334 17.52 -17.97 -7.36
C PRO A 334 16.93 -18.17 -8.76
N ASN A 335 15.75 -17.62 -9.03
CA ASN A 335 15.06 -17.76 -10.32
C ASN A 335 15.20 -16.50 -11.22
N ALA A 336 15.89 -15.46 -10.74
CA ALA A 336 16.08 -14.23 -11.50
C ALA A 336 17.32 -14.31 -12.40
N ASP A 337 17.25 -13.70 -13.58
CA ASP A 337 18.40 -13.59 -14.47
C ASP A 337 19.45 -12.58 -13.92
N PRO A 338 20.72 -12.68 -14.33
CA PRO A 338 21.79 -11.82 -13.83
C PRO A 338 21.54 -10.32 -14.02
N ASP A 339 20.86 -9.90 -15.10
CA ASP A 339 20.55 -8.49 -15.30
C ASP A 339 19.49 -8.03 -14.28
N SER A 340 18.45 -8.83 -14.05
CA SER A 340 17.43 -8.56 -13.03
C SER A 340 18.03 -8.47 -11.62
N ILE A 341 18.95 -9.38 -11.28
CA ILE A 341 19.73 -9.34 -10.02
C ILE A 341 20.57 -8.06 -9.94
N GLY A 342 21.26 -7.69 -11.02
CA GLY A 342 22.05 -6.46 -11.11
C GLY A 342 21.23 -5.21 -10.85
N LEU A 343 19.99 -5.15 -11.37
CA LEU A 343 19.09 -4.02 -11.13
C LEU A 343 18.66 -3.95 -9.67
N VAL A 344 18.17 -5.06 -9.09
CA VAL A 344 17.71 -5.11 -7.69
C VAL A 344 18.83 -4.74 -6.73
N SER A 345 20.02 -5.33 -6.91
CA SER A 345 21.18 -5.06 -6.04
C SER A 345 21.69 -3.62 -6.14
N SER A 346 21.46 -2.94 -7.26
CA SER A 346 21.81 -1.52 -7.44
C SER A 346 20.75 -0.56 -6.89
N LEU A 347 19.51 -1.02 -6.72
CA LEU A 347 18.41 -0.28 -6.07
C LEU A 347 18.42 -0.49 -4.54
N LEU A 348 18.79 -1.68 -4.06
CA LEU A 348 18.85 -2.02 -2.63
C LEU A 348 20.25 -1.80 -2.05
N ARG A 349 20.68 -0.54 -2.11
CA ARG A 349 21.96 -0.06 -1.56
C ARG A 349 21.75 0.90 -0.40
N TYR A 350 22.70 0.92 0.53
CA TYR A 350 22.72 1.86 1.65
C TYR A 350 23.17 3.27 1.24
N ASP A 351 24.18 3.35 0.38
CA ASP A 351 24.85 4.59 0.01
C ASP A 351 24.12 5.41 -1.06
N SER A 352 24.60 6.63 -1.28
CA SER A 352 24.16 7.52 -2.37
C SER A 352 24.42 7.00 -3.79
N GLN A 353 25.06 5.84 -3.95
CA GLN A 353 25.24 5.19 -5.25
C GLN A 353 24.01 4.38 -5.68
N ARG A 354 22.93 4.37 -4.87
CA ARG A 354 21.63 3.83 -5.25
C ARG A 354 21.16 4.44 -6.58
N LEU A 355 20.70 3.60 -7.51
CA LEU A 355 20.27 4.09 -8.82
C LEU A 355 19.08 5.05 -8.71
N THR A 356 19.15 6.14 -9.47
CA THR A 356 18.02 6.99 -9.79
C THR A 356 17.07 6.30 -10.77
N ALA A 357 15.84 6.80 -10.89
CA ALA A 357 14.87 6.29 -11.87
C ALA A 357 15.40 6.34 -13.31
N GLU A 358 16.11 7.41 -13.69
CA GLU A 358 16.72 7.53 -15.02
C GLU A 358 17.82 6.49 -15.26
N GLN A 359 18.69 6.24 -14.27
CA GLN A 359 19.73 5.21 -14.40
C GLN A 359 19.14 3.80 -14.41
N ALA A 360 18.10 3.54 -13.60
CA ALA A 360 17.39 2.26 -13.58
C ALA A 360 16.74 1.96 -14.93
N LEU A 361 16.11 2.95 -15.59
CA LEU A 361 15.54 2.80 -16.94
C LEU A 361 16.60 2.45 -18.00
N ALA A 362 17.84 2.90 -17.83
CA ALA A 362 18.95 2.56 -18.72
C ALA A 362 19.56 1.17 -18.44
N HIS A 363 19.11 0.47 -17.40
CA HIS A 363 19.64 -0.83 -17.01
C HIS A 363 19.19 -1.93 -18.00
N LYS A 364 20.10 -2.85 -18.34
CA LYS A 364 19.84 -3.95 -19.30
C LYS A 364 18.63 -4.80 -18.95
N ALA A 365 18.38 -4.99 -17.65
CA ALA A 365 17.21 -5.72 -17.13
C ALA A 365 15.87 -5.20 -17.65
N LEU A 366 15.78 -3.91 -18.00
CA LEU A 366 14.55 -3.27 -18.49
C LEU A 366 14.58 -3.03 -20.00
N ALA A 367 15.65 -3.41 -20.69
CA ALA A 367 15.72 -3.31 -22.14
C ALA A 367 14.58 -4.12 -22.77
N VAL A 368 13.85 -3.48 -23.68
CA VAL A 368 12.91 -4.19 -24.56
C VAL A 368 13.79 -4.91 -25.58
N ASN A 369 13.91 -6.23 -25.49
CA ASN A 369 14.47 -6.98 -26.62
C ASN A 369 13.49 -6.80 -27.80
N PRO A 370 13.96 -6.24 -28.93
CA PRO A 370 13.11 -5.94 -30.09
C PRO A 370 12.51 -7.19 -30.75
#